data_AF-A0A7J9JJU4-F1
#
_entry.id   AF-A0A7J9JJU4-F1
#
_cell.length_a   1.000
_cell.length_b   1.000
_cell.length_c   1.000
_cell.angle_alpha   90.00
_cell.angle_beta   90.00
_cell.angle_gamma   90.00
#
_symmetry.space_group_name_H-M   'P 1'
#
loop_
_entity.id
_entity.type
_entity.pdbx_description
1 polymer ?
#
loop_
_entity_poly.entity_id
_entity_poly.type
_entity_poly.pdbx_seq_one_letter_code
_entity_poly.pdbx_strand_id
1 'polypeptide(L)'
;MNHFADLMIQQRWIDVEELFEFWVRSLDENGKPNKFDVNLYNHYLRANLMIGASAGDLLDFVAQMDDFKLVPNLASFNLILKAMRQAKETEAAEKLLDDEGLIVSALATAGRTYSSNLLDASWAILRCSLCQKKVPSPESFLGKIYAHASLGNLQKAFGTLHEFDAAHGNLVNEAEDLFWPFTSLYPLVVACSK
;
A
#
# COMPACT_ATOMS: atom_id res chain seq x y z
N MET A 1 1.90 -29.49 3.80
CA MET A 1 0.72 -28.69 3.37
C MET A 1 -0.46 -29.14 4.22
N ASN A 2 -0.94 -28.47 5.26
CA ASN A 2 -1.06 -27.03 5.50
C ASN A 2 -1.22 -26.73 7.01
N HIS A 3 -0.24 -27.11 7.83
CA HIS A 3 -0.34 -26.88 9.28
C HIS A 3 -0.63 -25.41 9.62
N PHE A 4 0.00 -24.48 8.89
CA PHE A 4 -0.27 -23.04 9.02
C PHE A 4 -1.72 -22.66 8.69
N ALA A 5 -2.30 -23.21 7.61
CA ALA A 5 -3.68 -22.91 7.24
C ALA A 5 -4.68 -23.55 8.21
N ASP A 6 -4.37 -24.73 8.74
CA ASP A 6 -5.19 -25.40 9.75
C ASP A 6 -5.25 -24.57 11.04
N LEU A 7 -4.11 -24.03 11.49
CA LEU A 7 -4.04 -23.13 12.65
C LEU A 7 -4.82 -21.83 12.41
N MET A 8 -4.75 -21.28 11.18
CA MET A 8 -5.55 -20.11 10.79
C MET A 8 -7.06 -20.38 10.82
N ILE A 9 -7.50 -21.56 10.37
CA ILE A 9 -8.92 -21.98 10.41
C ILE A 9 -9.38 -22.18 11.86
N GLN A 10 -8.53 -22.80 12.69
CA GLN A 10 -8.80 -23.05 14.10
C GLN A 10 -8.64 -21.80 14.99
N GLN A 11 -8.20 -20.67 14.41
CA GLN A 11 -7.98 -19.42 15.13
C GLN A 11 -6.96 -19.56 16.28
N ARG A 12 -5.97 -20.42 16.10
CA ARG A 12 -4.90 -20.68 17.06
C ARG A 12 -3.76 -19.67 16.88
N TRP A 13 -4.04 -18.41 17.20
CA TRP A 13 -3.17 -17.27 16.82
C TRP A 13 -1.77 -17.34 17.41
N ILE A 14 -1.63 -17.69 18.68
CA ILE A 14 -0.32 -17.84 19.34
C ILE A 14 0.53 -18.89 18.62
N ASP A 15 -0.08 -20.04 18.28
CA ASP A 15 0.62 -21.10 17.57
C ASP A 15 1.01 -20.68 16.13
N VAL A 16 0.21 -19.82 15.48
CA VAL A 16 0.55 -19.25 14.17
C VAL A 16 1.78 -18.34 14.26
N GLU A 17 1.83 -17.48 15.28
CA GLU A 17 2.95 -16.57 15.54
C GLU A 17 4.24 -17.36 15.82
N GLU A 18 4.21 -18.26 16.81
CA GLU A 18 5.37 -19.07 17.20
C GLU A 18 5.88 -19.94 16.03
N LEU A 19 4.96 -20.55 15.29
CA LEU A 19 5.32 -21.37 14.13
C LEU A 19 5.99 -20.52 13.04
N PHE A 20 5.47 -19.33 12.75
CA PHE A 20 6.06 -18.43 11.77
C PHE A 20 7.47 -18.01 12.19
N GLU A 21 7.65 -17.57 13.43
CA GLU A 21 8.95 -17.12 13.94
C GLU A 21 10.00 -18.23 13.98
N PHE A 22 9.59 -19.44 14.37
CA PHE A 22 10.46 -20.60 14.33
C PHE A 22 10.84 -20.95 12.90
N TRP A 23 9.86 -20.97 11.99
CA TRP A 23 10.08 -21.38 10.61
C TRP A 23 10.94 -20.38 9.84
N VAL A 24 10.74 -19.07 10.01
CA VAL A 24 11.54 -18.05 9.32
C VAL A 24 13.01 -18.06 9.73
N ARG A 25 13.30 -18.43 10.99
CA ARG A 25 14.67 -18.58 11.52
C ARG A 25 15.32 -19.93 11.16
N SER A 26 14.53 -20.89 10.70
CA SER A 26 14.99 -22.23 10.32
C SER A 26 15.47 -22.27 8.86
N LEU A 27 16.27 -23.30 8.54
CA LEU A 27 16.69 -23.56 7.17
C LEU A 27 15.76 -24.60 6.51
N ASP A 28 15.62 -24.50 5.20
CA ASP A 28 14.95 -25.49 4.37
C ASP A 28 15.77 -26.79 4.27
N GLU A 29 15.21 -27.79 3.60
CA GLU A 29 15.86 -29.10 3.35
C GLU A 29 17.21 -29.00 2.62
N ASN A 30 17.50 -27.87 1.97
CA ASN A 30 18.72 -27.59 1.25
C ASN A 30 19.69 -26.68 2.04
N GLY A 31 19.39 -26.39 3.31
CA GLY A 31 20.20 -25.52 4.17
C GLY A 31 20.09 -24.03 3.82
N LYS A 32 19.04 -23.60 3.09
CA LYS A 32 18.81 -22.21 2.71
C LYS A 32 17.72 -21.57 3.57
N PRO A 33 17.70 -20.22 3.71
CA PRO A 33 16.60 -19.54 4.37
C PRO A 33 15.26 -19.86 3.71
N ASN A 34 14.24 -20.09 4.55
CA ASN A 34 12.89 -20.35 4.08
C ASN A 34 12.35 -19.17 3.25
N LYS A 35 11.76 -19.48 2.09
CA LYS A 35 11.14 -18.49 1.22
C LYS A 35 9.63 -18.44 1.44
N PHE A 36 9.11 -17.23 1.58
CA PHE A 36 7.68 -16.98 1.74
C PHE A 36 7.28 -15.73 0.98
N ASP A 37 5.98 -15.57 0.78
CA ASP A 37 5.39 -14.43 0.12
C ASP A 37 4.75 -13.47 1.14
N VAL A 38 4.28 -12.34 0.63
CA VAL A 38 3.56 -11.33 1.42
C VAL A 38 2.27 -11.89 2.03
N ASN A 39 1.64 -12.91 1.44
CA ASN A 39 0.39 -13.46 1.96
C ASN A 39 0.63 -14.24 3.25
N LEU A 40 1.70 -15.04 3.31
CA LEU A 40 2.09 -15.74 4.53
C LEU A 40 2.46 -14.75 5.64
N TYR A 41 3.21 -13.69 5.29
CA TYR A 41 3.55 -12.62 6.25
C TYR A 41 2.29 -11.89 6.76
N ASN A 42 1.30 -11.66 5.89
CA ASN A 42 0.03 -11.07 6.29
C ASN A 42 -0.77 -11.95 7.26
N HIS A 43 -0.61 -13.27 7.21
CA HIS A 43 -1.18 -14.15 8.21
C HIS A 43 -0.47 -14.03 9.57
N TYR A 44 0.85 -13.84 9.57
CA TYR A 44 1.61 -13.52 10.78
C TYR A 44 1.17 -12.17 11.38
N LEU A 45 1.05 -11.12 10.57
CA LEU A 45 0.50 -9.81 11.00
C LEU A 45 -0.91 -9.96 11.57
N ARG A 46 -1.74 -10.79 10.95
CA ARG A 46 -3.11 -11.06 11.43
C ARG A 46 -3.10 -11.79 12.76
N ALA A 47 -2.23 -12.78 12.95
CA ALA A 47 -2.11 -13.49 14.21
C ALA A 47 -1.74 -12.52 15.34
N ASN A 48 -0.72 -11.69 15.13
CA ASN A 48 -0.30 -10.65 16.07
C ASN A 48 -1.44 -9.68 16.42
N LEU A 49 -2.18 -9.19 15.42
CA LEU A 49 -3.37 -8.37 15.64
C LEU A 49 -4.40 -9.06 16.55
N MET A 50 -4.64 -10.36 16.33
CA MET A 50 -5.63 -11.12 17.10
C MET A 50 -5.18 -11.46 18.52
N ILE A 51 -3.86 -11.46 18.78
CA ILE A 51 -3.25 -11.62 20.12
C ILE A 51 -3.23 -10.30 20.89
N GLY A 52 -3.46 -9.18 20.19
CA GLY A 52 -3.59 -7.85 20.80
C GLY A 52 -2.41 -6.92 20.54
N ALA A 53 -1.59 -7.19 19.52
CA ALA A 53 -0.56 -6.26 19.07
C ALA A 53 -1.16 -4.89 18.75
N SER A 54 -0.47 -3.83 19.15
CA SER A 54 -0.86 -2.45 18.87
C SER A 54 -0.61 -2.10 17.40
N ALA A 55 -1.17 -0.97 16.96
CA ALA A 55 -0.89 -0.47 15.62
C ALA A 55 0.61 -0.15 15.41
N GLY A 56 1.30 0.31 16.47
CA GLY A 56 2.74 0.55 16.45
C GLY A 56 3.53 -0.74 16.24
N ASP A 57 3.19 -1.80 16.98
CA ASP A 57 3.84 -3.11 16.82
C ASP A 57 3.65 -3.65 15.38
N LEU A 58 2.43 -3.52 14.83
CA LEU A 58 2.16 -3.94 13.46
C LEU A 58 2.90 -3.10 12.42
N LEU A 59 3.13 -1.81 12.68
CA LEU A 59 3.95 -0.95 11.82
C LEU A 59 5.42 -1.38 11.85
N ASP A 60 5.95 -1.71 13.03
CA ASP A 60 7.32 -2.21 13.18
C ASP A 60 7.50 -3.55 12.47
N PHE A 61 6.51 -4.44 12.51
CA PHE A 61 6.52 -5.69 11.73
C PHE A 61 6.43 -5.42 10.22
N VAL A 62 5.60 -4.47 9.79
CA VAL A 62 5.56 -4.07 8.37
C VAL A 62 6.89 -3.49 7.90
N ALA A 63 7.61 -2.73 8.74
CA ALA A 63 8.94 -2.22 8.41
C ALA A 63 9.98 -3.35 8.26
N GLN A 64 9.88 -4.41 9.06
CA GLN A 64 10.75 -5.60 8.95
C GLN A 64 10.55 -6.39 7.64
N MET A 65 9.48 -6.14 6.89
CA MET A 65 9.25 -6.82 5.60
C MET A 65 10.38 -6.53 4.59
N ASP A 66 11.03 -5.38 4.69
CA ASP A 66 12.16 -5.00 3.83
C ASP A 66 13.38 -5.93 4.04
N ASP A 67 13.62 -6.40 5.26
CA ASP A 67 14.69 -7.37 5.57
C ASP A 67 14.46 -8.70 4.84
N PHE A 68 13.19 -9.04 4.62
CA PHE A 68 12.77 -10.21 3.86
C PHE A 68 12.57 -9.94 2.37
N LYS A 69 12.84 -8.71 1.90
CA LYS A 69 12.57 -8.25 0.52
C LYS A 69 11.12 -8.41 0.11
N LEU A 70 10.21 -8.29 1.07
CA LEU A 70 8.77 -8.31 0.85
C LEU A 70 8.25 -6.89 0.75
N VAL A 71 7.33 -6.66 -0.19
CA VAL A 71 6.64 -5.38 -0.31
C VAL A 71 5.27 -5.51 0.38
N PRO A 72 4.97 -4.68 1.40
CA PRO A 72 3.66 -4.64 2.02
C PRO A 72 2.56 -4.37 1.00
N ASN A 73 1.39 -4.98 1.21
CA ASN A 73 0.25 -4.81 0.31
C ASN A 73 -0.98 -4.29 1.07
N LEU A 74 -2.10 -4.13 0.37
CA LEU A 74 -3.35 -3.62 0.94
C LEU A 74 -3.80 -4.40 2.18
N ALA A 75 -3.61 -5.72 2.21
CA ALA A 75 -3.99 -6.53 3.35
C ALA A 75 -3.11 -6.24 4.58
N SER A 76 -1.82 -5.98 4.40
CA SER A 76 -0.90 -5.57 5.47
C SER A 76 -1.38 -4.28 6.15
N PHE A 77 -1.66 -3.25 5.35
CA PHE A 77 -2.12 -1.96 5.87
C PHE A 77 -3.53 -2.01 6.45
N ASN A 78 -4.44 -2.81 5.88
CA ASN A 78 -5.78 -3.00 6.45
C ASN A 78 -5.76 -3.61 7.86
N LEU A 79 -4.74 -4.41 8.19
CA LEU A 79 -4.56 -4.95 9.55
C LEU A 79 -4.15 -3.84 10.53
N ILE A 80 -3.25 -2.93 10.14
CA ILE A 80 -2.85 -1.77 10.95
C ILE A 80 -4.06 -0.86 11.19
N LEU A 81 -4.81 -0.52 10.13
CA LEU A 81 -6.02 0.30 10.27
C LEU A 81 -7.06 -0.35 11.18
N LYS A 82 -7.16 -1.69 11.15
CA LYS A 82 -8.02 -2.44 12.06
C LYS A 82 -7.56 -2.35 13.52
N ALA A 83 -6.25 -2.44 13.79
CA ALA A 83 -5.69 -2.22 15.13
C ALA A 83 -6.02 -0.81 15.65
N MET A 84 -5.74 0.23 14.86
CA MET A 84 -5.98 1.62 15.27
C MET A 84 -7.47 1.87 15.56
N ARG A 85 -8.36 1.33 14.72
CA ARG A 85 -9.81 1.40 14.95
C ARG A 85 -10.22 0.68 16.24
N GLN A 86 -9.65 -0.48 16.53
CA GLN A 86 -9.93 -1.23 17.77
C GLN A 86 -9.46 -0.48 19.02
N ALA A 87 -8.31 0.20 18.93
CA ALA A 87 -7.77 1.03 20.00
C ALA A 87 -8.52 2.37 20.19
N LYS A 88 -9.54 2.66 19.37
CA LYS A 88 -10.21 3.98 19.28
C LYS A 88 -9.24 5.13 19.04
N GLU A 89 -8.09 4.83 18.46
CA GLU A 89 -7.10 5.81 18.01
C GLU A 89 -7.55 6.38 16.67
N THR A 90 -8.77 6.92 16.61
CA THR A 90 -9.34 7.44 15.37
C THR A 90 -8.53 8.60 14.82
N GLU A 91 -7.94 9.42 15.68
CA GLU A 91 -7.04 10.50 15.29
C GLU A 91 -5.68 9.99 14.76
N ALA A 92 -5.16 8.87 15.27
CA ALA A 92 -3.92 8.28 14.75
C ALA A 92 -4.18 7.51 13.44
N ALA A 93 -5.34 6.85 13.32
CA ALA A 93 -5.82 6.28 12.07
C ALA A 93 -6.03 7.37 11.01
N GLU A 94 -6.64 8.49 11.40
CA GLU A 94 -6.76 9.67 10.56
C GLU A 94 -5.38 10.23 10.20
N LYS A 95 -4.42 10.36 11.12
CA LYS A 95 -3.05 10.80 10.82
C LYS A 95 -2.28 9.86 9.88
N LEU A 96 -2.43 8.55 10.04
CA LEU A 96 -1.82 7.55 9.14
C LEU A 96 -2.46 7.62 7.73
N LEU A 97 -3.75 7.98 7.68
CA LEU A 97 -4.50 8.23 6.45
C LEU A 97 -4.26 9.64 5.86
N ASP A 98 -3.86 10.60 6.71
CA ASP A 98 -3.47 11.98 6.36
C ASP A 98 -2.03 12.06 5.88
N ASP A 99 -1.20 11.05 6.17
CA ASP A 99 0.10 10.87 5.53
C ASP A 99 -0.10 10.44 4.08
N GLU A 100 -0.49 11.43 3.28
CA GLU A 100 -0.64 11.34 1.85
C GLU A 100 0.61 10.75 1.20
N GLY A 101 1.80 10.93 1.79
CA GLY A 101 3.04 10.33 1.33
C GLY A 101 3.01 8.79 1.29
N LEU A 102 2.41 8.14 2.28
CA LEU A 102 2.24 6.68 2.28
C LEU A 102 1.29 6.24 1.17
N ILE A 103 0.20 6.97 0.95
CA ILE A 103 -0.77 6.63 -0.09
C ILE A 103 -0.18 6.88 -1.49
N VAL A 104 0.59 7.95 -1.66
CA VAL A 104 1.38 8.24 -2.88
C VAL A 104 2.35 7.10 -3.18
N SER A 105 3.04 6.56 -2.15
CA SER A 105 3.94 5.41 -2.32
C SER A 105 3.21 4.14 -2.78
N ALA A 106 1.99 3.92 -2.27
CA ALA A 106 1.14 2.79 -2.66
C ALA A 106 0.62 2.94 -4.10
N LEU A 107 0.26 4.16 -4.52
CA LEU A 107 -0.10 4.49 -5.91
C LEU A 107 1.08 4.24 -6.87
N ALA A 108 2.29 4.67 -6.50
CA ALA A 108 3.50 4.41 -7.27
C ALA A 108 3.81 2.90 -7.38
N THR A 109 3.61 2.17 -6.29
CA THR A 109 3.77 0.70 -6.24
C THR A 109 2.75 0.00 -7.14
N ALA A 110 1.51 0.48 -7.18
CA ALA A 110 0.48 -0.05 -8.08
C ALA A 110 0.86 0.11 -9.55
N GLY A 111 1.48 1.23 -9.92
CA GLY A 111 2.03 1.45 -11.27
C GLY A 111 3.16 0.49 -11.62
N ARG A 112 4.13 0.30 -10.71
CA ARG A 112 5.27 -0.61 -10.93
C ARG A 112 4.87 -2.09 -11.00
N THR A 113 3.86 -2.47 -10.23
CA THR A 113 3.35 -3.85 -10.15
C THR A 113 2.23 -4.14 -11.14
N TYR A 114 1.84 -3.15 -11.95
CA TYR A 114 0.74 -3.26 -12.91
C TYR A 114 -0.57 -3.77 -12.28
N SER A 115 -0.86 -3.36 -11.04
CA SER A 115 -2.03 -3.83 -10.28
C SER A 115 -3.13 -2.76 -10.27
N SER A 116 -4.18 -2.96 -11.07
CA SER A 116 -5.36 -2.08 -11.09
C SER A 116 -6.11 -2.09 -9.76
N ASN A 117 -6.17 -3.24 -9.10
CA ASN A 117 -6.89 -3.38 -7.82
C ASN A 117 -6.21 -2.60 -6.70
N LEU A 118 -4.86 -2.59 -6.68
CA LEU A 118 -4.10 -1.80 -5.72
C LEU A 118 -4.28 -0.30 -5.99
N LEU A 119 -4.27 0.10 -7.26
CA LEU A 119 -4.51 1.48 -7.66
C LEU A 119 -5.88 1.99 -7.21
N ASP A 120 -6.95 1.24 -7.52
CA ASP A 120 -8.32 1.62 -7.17
C ASP A 120 -8.53 1.66 -5.65
N ALA A 121 -7.94 0.70 -4.91
CA ALA A 121 -8.00 0.66 -3.46
C ALA A 121 -7.24 1.83 -2.80
N SER A 122 -6.00 2.10 -3.23
CA SER A 122 -5.19 3.22 -2.73
C SER A 122 -5.88 4.56 -3.00
N TRP A 123 -6.48 4.73 -4.19
CA TRP A 123 -7.21 5.95 -4.51
C TRP A 123 -8.50 6.11 -3.70
N ALA A 124 -9.25 5.02 -3.47
CA ALA A 124 -10.45 5.06 -2.63
C ALA A 124 -10.11 5.42 -1.18
N ILE A 125 -9.03 4.87 -0.64
CA ILE A 125 -8.53 5.19 0.71
C ILE A 125 -8.16 6.67 0.82
N LEU A 126 -7.43 7.22 -0.16
CA LEU A 126 -7.08 8.65 -0.20
C LEU A 126 -8.32 9.57 -0.21
N ARG A 127 -9.33 9.24 -1.04
CA ARG A 127 -10.55 10.05 -1.11
C ARG A 127 -11.36 10.00 0.19
N CYS A 128 -11.34 8.85 0.86
CA CYS A 128 -11.97 8.68 2.16
C CYS A 128 -11.21 9.44 3.26
N SER A 129 -9.87 9.41 3.26
CA SER A 129 -9.06 10.13 4.27
C SER A 129 -9.26 11.63 4.19
N LEU A 130 -9.28 12.19 2.98
CA LEU A 130 -9.53 13.61 2.74
C LEU A 130 -10.98 14.04 3.00
N CYS A 131 -11.85 13.12 3.44
CA CYS A 131 -13.26 13.34 3.79
C CYS A 131 -14.06 14.08 2.71
N GLN A 132 -13.63 13.99 1.44
CA GLN A 132 -14.14 14.74 0.28
C GLN A 132 -14.08 16.29 0.40
N LYS A 133 -13.48 16.84 1.46
CA LYS A 133 -13.43 18.29 1.71
C LYS A 133 -12.11 18.94 1.29
N LYS A 134 -11.02 18.17 1.29
CA LYS A 134 -9.68 18.61 0.87
C LYS A 134 -9.34 17.97 -0.48
N VAL A 135 -8.78 18.77 -1.40
CA VAL A 135 -8.33 18.28 -2.70
C VAL A 135 -7.07 17.44 -2.49
N PRO A 136 -6.93 16.24 -3.12
CA PRO A 136 -5.70 15.47 -3.09
C PRO A 136 -4.49 16.27 -3.57
N SER A 137 -3.31 16.00 -3.02
CA SER A 137 -2.09 16.68 -3.42
C SER A 137 -1.75 16.42 -4.89
N PRO A 138 -1.04 17.36 -5.52
CA PRO A 138 -0.51 17.19 -6.87
C PRO A 138 0.29 15.87 -7.05
N GLU A 139 1.05 15.44 -6.04
CA GLU A 139 1.83 14.19 -6.05
C GLU A 139 0.95 12.93 -6.11
N SER A 140 -0.20 12.94 -5.42
CA SER A 140 -1.19 11.85 -5.47
C SER A 140 -1.78 11.70 -6.86
N PHE A 141 -2.10 12.83 -7.51
CA PHE A 141 -2.56 12.83 -8.90
C PHE A 141 -1.48 12.29 -9.84
N LEU A 142 -0.23 12.71 -9.65
CA LEU A 142 0.91 12.21 -10.43
C LEU A 142 1.09 10.69 -10.28
N GLY A 143 1.01 10.17 -9.06
CA GLY A 143 1.07 8.74 -8.78
C GLY A 143 -0.03 7.94 -9.49
N LYS A 144 -1.27 8.45 -9.48
CA LYS A 144 -2.40 7.81 -10.18
C LYS A 144 -2.25 7.87 -11.71
N ILE A 145 -1.78 8.99 -12.27
CA ILE A 145 -1.50 9.13 -13.71
C ILE A 145 -0.41 8.14 -14.14
N TYR A 146 0.67 8.05 -13.35
CA TYR A 146 1.75 7.10 -13.58
C TYR A 146 1.24 5.66 -13.61
N ALA A 147 0.40 5.30 -12.64
CA ALA A 147 -0.15 3.96 -12.55
C ALA A 147 -1.09 3.63 -13.72
N HIS A 148 -1.98 4.55 -14.11
CA HIS A 148 -2.84 4.35 -15.28
C HIS A 148 -2.06 4.28 -16.59
N ALA A 149 -1.03 5.10 -16.77
CA ALA A 149 -0.16 5.05 -17.94
C ALA A 149 0.61 3.72 -18.01
N SER A 150 1.15 3.26 -16.88
CA SER A 150 1.87 1.97 -16.79
C SER A 150 0.95 0.77 -17.11
N LEU A 151 -0.33 0.86 -16.72
CA LEU A 151 -1.36 -0.13 -17.04
C LEU A 151 -1.86 -0.05 -18.51
N GLY A 152 -1.37 0.89 -19.33
CA GLY A 152 -1.85 1.12 -20.70
C GLY A 152 -3.24 1.76 -20.78
N ASN A 153 -3.80 2.22 -19.67
CA ASN A 153 -5.14 2.82 -19.60
C ASN A 153 -5.09 4.32 -19.87
N LEU A 154 -4.72 4.70 -21.10
CA LEU A 154 -4.53 6.11 -21.50
C LEU A 154 -5.77 6.98 -21.23
N GLN A 155 -6.98 6.48 -21.51
CA GLN A 155 -8.21 7.22 -21.26
C GLN A 155 -8.38 7.60 -19.78
N LYS A 156 -8.05 6.69 -18.86
CA LYS A 156 -8.10 6.97 -17.41
C LYS A 156 -6.96 7.88 -16.96
N ALA A 157 -5.78 7.76 -17.58
CA ALA A 157 -4.64 8.63 -17.28
C ALA A 157 -4.95 10.09 -17.67
N PHE A 158 -5.43 10.33 -18.88
CA PHE A 158 -5.86 11.66 -19.32
C PHE A 158 -7.08 12.17 -18.55
N GLY A 159 -8.04 11.29 -18.22
CA GLY A 159 -9.15 11.65 -17.34
C GLY A 159 -8.68 12.13 -15.97
N THR A 160 -7.68 11.46 -15.38
CA THR A 160 -7.08 11.87 -14.09
C THR A 160 -6.31 13.19 -14.20
N LEU A 161 -5.61 13.42 -15.32
CA LEU A 161 -4.93 14.69 -15.57
C LEU A 161 -5.93 15.85 -15.70
N HIS A 162 -7.08 15.61 -16.33
CA HIS A 162 -8.16 16.60 -16.40
C HIS A 162 -8.81 16.84 -15.03
N GLU A 163 -9.00 15.80 -14.22
CA GLU A 163 -9.46 15.93 -12.83
C GLU A 163 -8.50 16.78 -11.99
N PHE A 164 -7.18 16.61 -12.18
CA PHE A 164 -6.16 17.43 -11.55
C PHE A 164 -6.25 18.89 -11.97
N ASP A 165 -6.29 19.16 -13.28
CA ASP A 165 -6.37 20.52 -13.83
C ASP A 165 -7.63 21.25 -13.36
N ALA A 166 -8.78 20.55 -13.33
CA ALA A 166 -10.02 21.11 -12.78
C ALA A 166 -9.93 21.44 -11.28
N ALA A 167 -9.14 20.69 -10.51
CA ALA A 167 -9.01 20.85 -9.08
C ALA A 167 -7.92 21.85 -8.66
N HIS A 168 -6.86 21.99 -9.47
CA HIS A 168 -5.64 22.76 -9.15
C HIS A 168 -5.31 23.86 -10.17
N GLY A 169 -6.08 24.03 -11.24
CA GLY A 169 -5.79 24.96 -12.35
C GLY A 169 -5.70 26.45 -11.98
N ASN A 170 -6.07 26.84 -10.76
CA ASN A 170 -5.87 28.20 -10.23
C ASN A 170 -4.56 28.38 -9.43
N LEU A 171 -3.80 27.32 -9.15
CA LEU A 171 -2.56 27.30 -8.36
C LEU A 171 -1.29 27.28 -9.24
N VAL A 172 -1.39 27.82 -10.46
CA VAL A 172 -0.44 27.70 -11.59
C VAL A 172 1.04 27.93 -11.22
N ASN A 173 1.35 28.69 -10.17
CA ASN A 173 2.73 29.01 -9.80
C ASN A 173 3.45 27.98 -8.92
N GLU A 174 2.76 27.01 -8.28
CA GLU A 174 3.42 26.03 -7.39
C GLU A 174 3.50 24.61 -7.97
N ALA A 175 2.72 24.30 -9.03
CA ALA A 175 2.62 22.95 -9.60
C ALA A 175 3.23 22.80 -11.01
N GLU A 176 3.70 23.88 -11.65
CA GLU A 176 4.29 23.87 -12.99
C GLU A 176 5.54 22.95 -13.05
N ASP A 177 6.33 22.96 -11.97
CA ASP A 177 7.53 22.12 -11.83
C ASP A 177 7.24 20.64 -11.53
N LEU A 178 6.02 20.31 -11.11
CA LEU A 178 5.66 18.94 -10.77
C LEU A 178 5.08 18.16 -11.96
N PHE A 179 4.56 18.82 -13.00
CA PHE A 179 3.88 18.19 -14.14
C PHE A 179 4.60 18.41 -15.48
N TRP A 180 5.93 18.28 -15.49
CA TRP A 180 6.72 18.39 -16.70
C TRP A 180 6.63 17.13 -17.59
N PRO A 181 6.31 17.28 -18.90
CA PRO A 181 6.23 16.18 -19.88
C PRO A 181 7.49 15.32 -19.95
N PHE A 182 8.65 15.94 -19.71
CA PHE A 182 9.96 15.32 -19.91
C PHE A 182 10.54 14.70 -18.64
N THR A 183 9.90 14.88 -17.49
CA THR A 183 10.37 14.32 -16.21
C THR A 183 9.25 13.52 -15.55
N SER A 184 8.31 14.18 -14.88
CA SER A 184 7.27 13.53 -14.08
C SER A 184 6.19 12.85 -14.92
N LEU A 185 5.82 13.43 -16.07
CA LEU A 185 4.86 12.86 -17.01
C LEU A 185 5.50 12.00 -18.11
N TYR A 186 6.83 11.83 -18.09
CA TYR A 186 7.55 10.96 -19.04
C TYR A 186 6.87 9.60 -19.28
N PRO A 187 6.33 8.91 -18.26
CA PRO A 187 5.71 7.60 -18.41
C PRO A 187 4.39 7.65 -19.20
N LEU A 188 3.64 8.75 -19.07
CA LEU A 188 2.46 9.01 -19.90
C LEU A 188 2.87 9.30 -21.35
N VAL A 189 3.92 10.12 -21.55
CA VAL A 189 4.46 10.42 -22.89
C VAL A 189 4.94 9.15 -23.59
N VAL A 190 5.66 8.27 -22.89
CA VAL A 190 6.08 6.96 -23.42
C VAL A 190 4.87 6.09 -23.76
N ALA A 191 3.85 6.05 -22.90
CA ALA A 191 2.63 5.28 -23.17
C ALA A 191 1.87 5.77 -24.41
N CYS A 192 1.92 7.07 -24.72
CA CYS A 192 1.35 7.66 -25.93
C CYS A 192 2.16 7.40 -27.21
N SER A 193 3.42 6.99 -27.08
CA SER A 193 4.33 6.76 -28.22
C SER A 193 4.34 5.31 -28.74
N LYS A 194 3.59 4.43 -28.09
CA LYS A 194 3.41 3.01 -28.47
C LYS A 194 2.14 2.82 -29.27
#